data_AF-A0A822EGS4-F1
#
_entry.id   AF-A0A822EGS4-F1
#
_cell.length_a   1.000
_cell.length_b   1.000
_cell.length_c   1.000
_cell.angle_alpha   90.00
_cell.angle_beta   90.00
_cell.angle_gamma   90.00
#
_symmetry.space_group_name_H-M   'P 1'
#
loop_
_entity.id
_entity.type
_entity.pdbx_description
1 polymer ?
#
loop_
_entity_poly.entity_id
_entity_poly.type
_entity_poly.pdbx_seq_one_letter_code
_entity_poly.pdbx_strand_id
1 'polypeptide(L)'
;QDECRTLTPELTDSNYKDLQFSIDNTEFTQNRVIAELSKCSLKLKSTEFVEFGSFRSGHRLQWWNLLSILELDSLSMDEESVVILITHALLQYGPVTKDPKSLICSWCPESHQQLLEDHFVDELITRLDRHLKDCECNWQNELMLVIITVIVMRIFTICNSTRKEQMTNSVLKCRKIGEKWIELISKTIQNSSSSDSDKINALRDKIVII
;
A
#
# COMPACT_ATOMS: atom_id res chain seq x y z
N GLN A 1 -3.28 5.64 -28.25
CA GLN A 1 -3.41 4.78 -27.05
C GLN A 1 -3.28 5.69 -25.85
N ASP A 2 -4.14 5.52 -24.86
CA ASP A 2 -4.17 6.36 -23.66
C ASP A 2 -2.87 6.12 -22.86
N GLU A 3 -2.01 7.13 -22.72
CA GLU A 3 -0.69 7.02 -22.06
C GLU A 3 -0.79 6.44 -20.64
N CYS A 4 -1.96 6.59 -20.00
CA CYS A 4 -2.28 6.04 -18.69
C CYS A 4 -2.21 4.50 -18.66
N ARG A 5 -2.60 3.81 -19.75
CA ARG A 5 -2.55 2.33 -19.80
C ARG A 5 -1.14 1.79 -19.89
N THR A 6 -0.22 2.52 -20.53
CA THR A 6 1.17 2.09 -20.72
C THR A 6 1.98 2.08 -19.41
N LEU A 7 1.53 2.84 -18.40
CA LEU A 7 2.20 2.98 -17.11
C LEU A 7 1.49 2.23 -15.97
N THR A 8 0.46 1.46 -16.30
CA THR A 8 -0.27 0.67 -15.29
C THR A 8 0.51 -0.61 -14.99
N PRO A 9 0.78 -0.93 -13.72
CA PRO A 9 1.49 -2.15 -13.36
C PRO A 9 0.63 -3.40 -13.65
N GLU A 10 1.28 -4.45 -14.12
CA GLU A 10 0.65 -5.74 -14.45
C GLU A 10 0.80 -6.71 -13.28
N LEU A 11 -0.28 -7.40 -12.93
CA LEU A 11 -0.28 -8.44 -11.91
C LEU A 11 0.37 -9.71 -12.47
N THR A 12 1.51 -10.09 -11.88
CA THR A 12 2.29 -11.26 -12.28
C THR A 12 1.79 -12.54 -11.65
N ASP A 13 1.18 -12.47 -10.46
CA ASP A 13 0.59 -13.64 -9.79
C ASP A 13 -0.70 -14.07 -10.49
N SER A 14 -0.70 -15.31 -10.95
CA SER A 14 -1.85 -16.03 -11.48
C SER A 14 -3.10 -15.98 -10.59
N ASN A 15 -2.98 -15.88 -9.27
CA ASN A 15 -4.13 -15.82 -8.36
C ASN A 15 -4.88 -14.50 -8.45
N TYR A 16 -4.19 -13.43 -8.84
CA TYR A 16 -4.73 -12.06 -8.92
C TYR A 16 -4.94 -11.60 -10.36
N LYS A 17 -4.48 -12.36 -11.35
CA LYS A 17 -4.51 -11.97 -12.77
C LYS A 17 -5.90 -11.60 -13.29
N ASP A 18 -6.95 -12.31 -12.85
CA ASP A 18 -8.34 -12.00 -13.23
C ASP A 18 -8.86 -10.68 -12.63
N LEU A 19 -8.14 -10.09 -11.68
CA LEU A 19 -8.44 -8.82 -11.02
C LEU A 19 -7.66 -7.65 -11.61
N GLN A 20 -6.90 -7.80 -12.71
CA GLN A 20 -6.13 -6.72 -13.34
C GLN A 20 -6.96 -5.45 -13.59
N PHE A 21 -8.25 -5.60 -13.90
CA PHE A 21 -9.15 -4.47 -14.11
C PHE A 21 -9.27 -3.54 -12.89
N SER A 22 -9.03 -4.03 -11.67
CA SER A 22 -9.05 -3.23 -10.44
C SER A 22 -7.81 -2.33 -10.32
N ILE A 23 -6.72 -2.68 -11.01
CA ILE A 23 -5.53 -1.85 -11.19
C ILE A 23 -5.72 -0.85 -12.34
N ASP A 24 -6.38 -1.27 -13.42
CA ASP A 24 -6.50 -0.46 -14.64
C ASP A 24 -7.34 0.81 -14.48
N ASN A 25 -8.37 0.79 -13.64
CA ASN A 25 -9.27 1.93 -13.43
C ASN A 25 -9.97 1.84 -12.08
N THR A 26 -10.83 2.82 -11.80
CA THR A 26 -11.67 2.88 -10.58
C THR A 26 -13.17 2.93 -10.92
N GLU A 27 -13.52 2.82 -12.21
CA GLU A 27 -14.87 3.02 -12.76
C GLU A 27 -15.66 1.70 -12.78
N PHE A 28 -15.73 1.05 -11.63
CA PHE A 28 -16.50 -0.17 -11.45
C PHE A 28 -17.11 -0.21 -10.05
N THR A 29 -18.03 -1.16 -9.84
CA THR A 29 -18.70 -1.36 -8.56
C THR A 29 -18.29 -2.69 -7.94
N GLN A 30 -18.33 -2.77 -6.62
CA GLN A 30 -18.09 -4.01 -5.88
C GLN A 30 -18.97 -5.18 -6.37
N ASN A 31 -20.19 -4.92 -6.82
CA ASN A 31 -21.08 -5.96 -7.38
C ASN A 31 -20.47 -6.68 -8.59
N ARG A 32 -19.66 -5.98 -9.40
CA ARG A 32 -18.91 -6.61 -10.50
C ARG A 32 -17.95 -7.66 -9.96
N VAL A 33 -17.18 -7.32 -8.93
CA VAL A 33 -16.19 -8.21 -8.29
C VAL A 33 -16.88 -9.45 -7.74
N ILE A 34 -18.00 -9.27 -7.06
CA ILE A 34 -18.80 -10.38 -6.51
C ILE A 34 -19.32 -11.30 -7.63
N ALA A 35 -19.79 -10.74 -8.76
CA ALA A 35 -20.23 -11.53 -9.90
C ALA A 35 -19.08 -12.35 -10.53
N GLU A 36 -17.84 -11.87 -10.39
CA GLU A 36 -16.64 -12.54 -10.89
C GLU A 36 -16.01 -13.52 -9.88
N LEU A 37 -16.63 -13.75 -8.72
CA LEU A 37 -16.17 -14.74 -7.72
C LEU A 37 -15.99 -16.16 -8.30
N SER A 38 -16.74 -16.51 -9.34
CA SER A 38 -16.56 -17.78 -10.06
C SER A 38 -15.19 -17.94 -10.72
N LYS A 39 -14.46 -16.84 -10.94
CA LYS A 39 -13.09 -16.81 -11.47
C LYS A 39 -12.02 -16.88 -10.36
N CYS A 40 -12.41 -16.83 -9.09
CA CYS A 40 -11.48 -16.88 -7.97
C CYS A 40 -10.64 -18.17 -8.02
N SER A 41 -9.31 -18.02 -7.98
CA SER A 41 -8.38 -19.14 -7.85
C SER A 41 -8.67 -19.96 -6.58
N LEU A 42 -8.49 -21.28 -6.65
CA LEU A 42 -8.65 -22.17 -5.50
C LEU A 42 -7.64 -21.90 -4.38
N LYS A 43 -6.55 -21.20 -4.67
CA LYS A 43 -5.52 -20.84 -3.68
C LYS A 43 -5.86 -19.55 -2.93
N LEU A 44 -6.72 -18.71 -3.49
CA LEU A 44 -7.09 -17.42 -2.91
C LEU A 44 -8.39 -17.59 -2.12
N LYS A 45 -8.47 -16.99 -0.93
CA LYS A 45 -9.73 -16.98 -0.18
C LYS A 45 -10.74 -16.09 -0.93
N SER A 46 -12.00 -16.51 -0.98
CA SER A 46 -13.05 -15.70 -1.63
C SER A 46 -13.19 -14.31 -1.01
N THR A 47 -12.94 -14.18 0.30
CA THR A 47 -12.93 -12.88 1.00
C THR A 47 -11.79 -11.98 0.51
N GLU A 48 -10.60 -12.55 0.33
CA GLU A 48 -9.40 -11.87 -0.16
C GLU A 48 -9.57 -11.43 -1.63
N PHE A 49 -10.17 -12.29 -2.47
CA PHE A 49 -10.55 -11.94 -3.84
C PHE A 49 -11.48 -10.73 -3.89
N VAL A 50 -12.52 -10.72 -3.06
CA VAL A 50 -13.48 -9.60 -3.01
C VAL A 50 -12.81 -8.34 -2.48
N GLU A 51 -12.03 -8.43 -1.41
CA GLU A 51 -11.36 -7.29 -0.80
C GLU A 51 -10.37 -6.65 -1.79
N PHE A 52 -9.50 -7.45 -2.42
CA PHE A 52 -8.56 -6.99 -3.44
C PHE A 52 -9.29 -6.37 -4.62
N GLY A 53 -10.26 -7.07 -5.19
CA GLY A 53 -10.97 -6.61 -6.37
C GLY A 53 -11.80 -5.36 -6.11
N SER A 54 -12.31 -5.19 -4.89
CA SER A 54 -13.17 -4.06 -4.51
C SER A 54 -12.42 -2.86 -3.97
N PHE A 55 -11.13 -3.01 -3.64
CA PHE A 55 -10.32 -1.95 -3.01
C PHE A 55 -10.37 -0.62 -3.77
N ARG A 56 -10.45 -0.67 -5.10
CA ARG A 56 -10.50 0.50 -6.00
C ARG A 56 -11.86 0.74 -6.66
N SER A 57 -12.91 0.09 -6.17
CA SER A 57 -14.29 0.32 -6.61
C SER A 57 -14.75 1.72 -6.20
N GLY A 58 -14.58 2.70 -7.07
CA GLY A 58 -14.83 4.11 -6.79
C GLY A 58 -13.61 4.80 -6.18
N HIS A 59 -13.14 5.85 -6.83
CA HIS A 59 -11.88 6.53 -6.49
C HIS A 59 -11.86 7.17 -5.10
N ARG A 60 -13.02 7.61 -4.58
CA ARG A 60 -13.14 8.26 -3.26
C ARG A 60 -13.08 7.30 -2.07
N LEU A 61 -13.22 5.99 -2.29
CA LEU A 61 -13.30 5.00 -1.21
C LEU A 61 -11.96 4.36 -0.87
N GLN A 62 -10.92 4.58 -1.68
CA GLN A 62 -9.63 3.90 -1.56
C GLN A 62 -8.98 4.06 -0.17
N TRP A 63 -9.06 5.23 0.45
CA TRP A 63 -8.53 5.45 1.81
C TRP A 63 -9.34 4.74 2.90
N TRP A 64 -10.67 4.71 2.76
CA TRP A 64 -11.53 3.96 3.68
C TRP A 64 -11.27 2.45 3.58
N ASN A 65 -11.09 1.96 2.35
CA ASN A 65 -10.74 0.57 2.12
C ASN A 65 -9.35 0.23 2.67
N LEU A 66 -8.38 1.14 2.56
CA LEU A 66 -7.06 0.95 3.19
C LEU A 66 -7.18 0.89 4.71
N LEU A 67 -7.95 1.79 5.32
CA LEU A 67 -8.16 1.77 6.75
C LEU A 67 -8.83 0.46 7.20
N SER A 68 -9.81 -0.03 6.43
CA SER A 68 -10.45 -1.33 6.66
C SER A 68 -9.44 -2.49 6.60
N ILE A 69 -8.58 -2.52 5.59
CA ILE A 69 -7.51 -3.53 5.46
C ILE A 69 -6.57 -3.50 6.65
N LEU A 70 -6.14 -2.31 7.08
CA LEU A 70 -5.23 -2.15 8.21
C LEU A 70 -5.85 -2.55 9.55
N GLU A 71 -7.18 -2.45 9.68
CA GLU A 71 -7.88 -2.83 10.91
C GLU A 71 -8.25 -4.31 10.95
N LEU A 72 -8.60 -4.90 9.81
CA LEU A 72 -9.06 -6.28 9.70
C LEU A 72 -7.96 -7.28 9.32
N ASP A 73 -6.79 -6.79 8.92
CA ASP A 73 -5.71 -7.59 8.32
C ASP A 73 -6.21 -8.45 7.15
N SER A 74 -7.12 -7.87 6.33
CA SER A 74 -7.88 -8.60 5.31
C SER A 74 -7.07 -8.90 4.05
N LEU A 75 -6.01 -8.14 3.77
CA LEU A 75 -5.03 -8.39 2.71
C LEU A 75 -3.61 -8.40 3.29
N SER A 76 -2.80 -9.36 2.86
CA SER A 76 -1.39 -9.44 3.30
C SER A 76 -0.55 -8.38 2.60
N MET A 77 0.06 -7.49 3.39
CA MET A 77 1.00 -6.47 2.92
C MET A 77 2.40 -7.02 2.59
N ASP A 78 2.60 -8.34 2.70
CA ASP A 78 3.76 -9.08 2.19
C ASP A 78 3.60 -9.54 0.73
N GLU A 79 2.39 -9.43 0.17
CA GLU A 79 2.10 -9.93 -1.16
C GLU A 79 2.34 -8.82 -2.20
N GLU A 80 3.21 -9.09 -3.17
CA GLU A 80 3.59 -8.10 -4.20
C GLU A 80 2.36 -7.52 -4.94
N SER A 81 1.37 -8.36 -5.24
CA SER A 81 0.12 -7.92 -5.89
C SER A 81 -0.65 -6.92 -5.03
N VAL A 82 -0.68 -7.12 -3.70
CA VAL A 82 -1.33 -6.21 -2.75
C VAL A 82 -0.54 -4.91 -2.63
N VAL A 83 0.80 -4.99 -2.60
CA VAL A 83 1.67 -3.80 -2.61
C VAL A 83 1.46 -2.97 -3.87
N ILE A 84 1.35 -3.61 -5.03
CA ILE A 84 1.04 -2.96 -6.31
C ILE A 84 -0.32 -2.25 -6.23
N LEU A 85 -1.35 -2.96 -5.78
CA LEU A 85 -2.71 -2.44 -5.65
C LEU A 85 -2.78 -1.18 -4.78
N ILE A 86 -2.21 -1.24 -3.57
CA ILE A 86 -2.21 -0.13 -2.63
C ILE A 86 -1.34 1.00 -3.16
N THR A 87 -0.09 0.73 -3.56
CA THR A 87 0.82 1.77 -4.07
C THR A 87 0.19 2.51 -5.25
N HIS A 88 -0.41 1.78 -6.19
CA HIS A 88 -1.06 2.38 -7.34
C HIS A 88 -2.29 3.21 -6.95
N ALA A 89 -3.12 2.73 -6.01
CA ALA A 89 -4.25 3.50 -5.49
C ALA A 89 -3.83 4.83 -4.83
N LEU A 90 -2.74 4.80 -4.06
CA LEU A 90 -2.30 5.95 -3.29
C LEU A 90 -1.58 6.99 -4.14
N LEU A 91 -0.87 6.57 -5.18
CA LEU A 91 -0.09 7.46 -6.03
C LEU A 91 -0.87 7.97 -7.25
N GLN A 92 -1.93 7.29 -7.66
CA GLN A 92 -2.79 7.77 -8.75
C GLN A 92 -3.46 9.10 -8.34
N TYR A 93 -3.32 10.13 -9.17
CA TYR A 93 -3.85 11.48 -8.88
C TYR A 93 -5.38 11.49 -8.70
N GLY A 94 -6.12 10.67 -9.44
CA GLY A 94 -7.58 10.64 -9.41
C GLY A 94 -8.23 11.68 -10.33
N PRO A 95 -9.57 11.63 -10.50
CA PRO A 95 -10.28 12.54 -11.38
C PRO A 95 -10.31 13.98 -10.82
N VAL A 96 -10.30 14.94 -11.75
CA VAL A 96 -10.41 16.38 -11.44
C VAL A 96 -11.89 16.77 -11.46
N THR A 97 -12.39 17.32 -10.34
CA THR A 97 -13.77 17.82 -10.26
C THR A 97 -13.99 18.97 -11.26
N LYS A 98 -15.19 19.05 -11.84
CA LYS A 98 -15.64 20.23 -12.59
C LYS A 98 -16.15 21.34 -11.68
N ASP A 99 -16.48 21.02 -10.43
CA ASP A 99 -16.94 21.97 -9.41
C ASP A 99 -15.99 21.97 -8.20
N PRO A 100 -14.98 22.86 -8.18
CA PRO A 100 -14.03 22.94 -7.09
C PRO A 100 -14.65 23.27 -5.73
N LYS A 101 -15.89 23.82 -5.70
CA LYS A 101 -16.57 24.19 -4.44
C LYS A 101 -17.09 22.98 -3.68
N SER A 102 -17.20 21.82 -4.33
CA SER A 102 -17.59 20.57 -3.67
C SER A 102 -16.44 19.90 -2.91
N LEU A 103 -15.21 20.42 -3.01
CA LEU A 103 -14.02 19.87 -2.37
C LEU A 103 -13.70 20.59 -1.07
N ILE A 104 -13.09 19.87 -0.13
CA ILE A 104 -12.52 20.47 1.08
C ILE A 104 -11.37 21.40 0.68
N CYS A 105 -10.53 20.96 -0.27
CA CYS A 105 -9.48 21.80 -0.82
C CYS A 105 -9.26 21.58 -2.32
N SER A 106 -9.18 22.66 -3.09
CA SER A 106 -9.16 22.63 -4.56
C SER A 106 -7.86 22.14 -5.19
N TRP A 107 -6.73 22.22 -4.49
CA TRP A 107 -5.46 21.67 -4.98
C TRP A 107 -5.36 20.15 -4.76
N CYS A 108 -6.14 19.62 -3.82
CA CYS A 108 -6.15 18.20 -3.50
C CYS A 108 -7.14 17.48 -4.44
N PRO A 109 -6.78 16.35 -5.06
CA PRO A 109 -7.72 15.61 -5.90
C PRO A 109 -8.82 14.93 -5.09
N GLU A 110 -9.93 14.58 -5.75
CA GLU A 110 -11.08 13.93 -5.10
C GLU A 110 -10.71 12.66 -4.34
N SER A 111 -9.83 11.84 -4.91
CA SER A 111 -9.39 10.57 -4.31
C SER A 111 -8.63 10.73 -3.00
N HIS A 112 -8.14 11.93 -2.68
CA HIS A 112 -7.31 12.17 -1.50
C HIS A 112 -7.89 13.19 -0.53
N GLN A 113 -9.11 13.69 -0.76
CA GLN A 113 -9.77 14.66 0.11
C GLN A 113 -9.85 14.17 1.56
N GLN A 114 -10.05 12.86 1.76
CA GLN A 114 -10.16 12.24 3.08
C GLN A 114 -8.93 12.48 3.98
N LEU A 115 -7.74 12.69 3.39
CA LEU A 115 -6.52 13.00 4.13
C LEU A 115 -6.48 14.42 4.71
N LEU A 116 -7.43 15.28 4.34
CA LEU A 116 -7.61 16.62 4.90
C LEU A 116 -8.48 16.60 6.16
N GLU A 117 -8.96 15.42 6.60
CA GLU A 117 -9.74 15.27 7.81
C GLU A 117 -8.86 14.73 8.94
N ASP A 118 -8.56 15.58 9.93
CA ASP A 118 -7.62 15.25 11.01
C ASP A 118 -8.03 13.97 11.77
N HIS A 119 -9.32 13.78 12.05
CA HIS A 119 -9.81 12.57 12.72
C HIS A 119 -9.54 11.30 11.93
N PHE A 120 -9.72 11.35 10.60
CA PHE A 120 -9.42 10.20 9.74
C PHE A 120 -7.92 9.91 9.72
N VAL A 121 -7.09 10.95 9.63
CA VAL A 121 -5.63 10.82 9.66
C VAL A 121 -5.15 10.25 10.99
N ASP A 122 -5.72 10.69 12.11
CA ASP A 122 -5.39 10.17 13.45
C ASP A 122 -5.64 8.66 13.58
N GLU A 123 -6.79 8.22 13.07
CA GLU A 123 -7.16 6.82 13.04
C GLU A 123 -6.19 6.03 12.15
N LEU A 124 -5.87 6.55 10.95
CA LEU A 124 -4.95 5.90 10.03
C LEU A 124 -3.53 5.78 10.61
N ILE A 125 -3.00 6.84 11.24
CA ILE A 125 -1.70 6.82 11.94
C ILE A 125 -1.71 5.74 13.03
N THR A 126 -2.78 5.66 13.82
CA THR A 126 -2.90 4.69 14.91
C THR A 126 -2.76 3.24 14.41
N ARG A 127 -3.39 2.91 13.28
CA ARG A 127 -3.31 1.56 12.70
C ARG A 127 -1.94 1.31 12.06
N LEU A 128 -1.38 2.29 11.34
CA LEU A 128 -0.03 2.19 10.80
C LEU A 128 1.02 1.98 11.90
N ASP A 129 0.86 2.65 13.03
CA ASP A 129 1.78 2.52 14.16
C ASP A 129 1.74 1.15 14.83
N ARG A 130 0.58 0.49 14.83
CA ARG A 130 0.43 -0.91 15.25
C ARG A 130 1.22 -1.82 14.31
N HIS A 131 0.93 -1.72 13.01
CA HIS A 131 1.62 -2.49 11.97
C HIS A 131 3.13 -2.28 11.97
N LEU A 132 3.61 -1.05 12.18
CA LEU A 132 5.05 -0.76 12.30
C LEU A 132 5.70 -1.42 13.52
N LYS A 133 4.99 -1.50 14.65
CA LYS A 133 5.52 -2.16 15.85
C LYS A 133 5.64 -3.66 15.63
N ASP A 134 4.66 -4.25 14.96
CA ASP A 134 4.65 -5.68 14.66
C ASP A 134 5.72 -6.04 13.63
N CYS A 135 5.92 -5.15 12.63
CA CYS A 135 6.94 -5.37 11.61
C CYS A 135 8.35 -5.20 12.16
N GLU A 136 8.61 -4.29 13.12
CA GLU A 136 9.97 -3.90 13.57
C GLU A 136 10.91 -5.09 13.86
N CYS A 137 10.39 -6.19 14.40
CA CYS A 137 11.15 -7.40 14.72
C CYS A 137 11.21 -8.43 13.58
N ASN A 138 10.39 -8.27 12.55
CA ASN A 138 10.24 -9.18 11.41
C ASN A 138 10.82 -8.57 10.12
N TRP A 139 12.14 -8.52 10.05
CA TRP A 139 12.88 -8.06 8.86
C TRP A 139 12.72 -8.97 7.63
N GLN A 140 12.00 -10.08 7.74
CA GLN A 140 11.75 -10.99 6.61
C GLN A 140 10.68 -10.50 5.64
N ASN A 141 9.86 -9.53 6.07
CA ASN A 141 8.80 -8.94 5.27
C ASN A 141 9.17 -7.48 5.00
N GLU A 142 10.10 -7.27 4.07
CA GLU A 142 10.54 -5.95 3.63
C GLU A 142 9.41 -5.13 3.00
N LEU A 143 8.49 -5.80 2.30
CA LEU A 143 7.39 -5.17 1.58
C LEU A 143 6.44 -4.43 2.52
N MET A 144 6.22 -4.95 3.73
CA MET A 144 5.41 -4.29 4.75
C MET A 144 6.02 -2.94 5.19
N LEU A 145 7.34 -2.83 5.33
CA LEU A 145 7.97 -1.55 5.65
C LEU A 145 7.89 -0.57 4.47
N VAL A 146 8.10 -1.07 3.24
CA VAL A 146 8.01 -0.28 2.02
C VAL A 146 6.62 0.33 1.86
N ILE A 147 5.57 -0.50 1.94
CA ILE A 147 4.20 -0.06 1.73
C ILE A 147 3.74 0.91 2.82
N ILE A 148 4.08 0.66 4.08
CA ILE A 148 3.80 1.61 5.17
C ILE A 148 4.52 2.93 4.93
N THR A 149 5.78 2.89 4.48
CA THR A 149 6.52 4.11 4.13
C THR A 149 5.83 4.89 3.02
N VAL A 150 5.35 4.21 1.96
CA VAL A 150 4.58 4.85 0.88
C VAL A 150 3.29 5.49 1.42
N ILE A 151 2.54 4.78 2.27
CA ILE A 151 1.31 5.28 2.89
C ILE A 151 1.62 6.55 3.71
N VAL A 152 2.59 6.46 4.62
CA VAL A 152 2.99 7.55 5.52
C VAL A 152 3.47 8.77 4.72
N MET A 153 4.31 8.56 3.70
CA MET A 153 4.77 9.65 2.84
C MET A 153 3.62 10.30 2.08
N ARG A 154 2.67 9.52 1.58
CA ARG A 154 1.50 10.07 0.88
C ARG A 154 0.64 10.92 1.81
N ILE A 155 0.37 10.44 3.03
CA ILE A 155 -0.35 11.23 4.04
C ILE A 155 0.43 12.52 4.34
N PHE A 156 1.74 12.45 4.57
CA PHE A 156 2.58 13.62 4.86
C PHE A 156 2.53 14.69 3.77
N THR A 157 2.41 14.30 2.50
CA THR A 157 2.32 15.26 1.38
C THR A 157 0.99 16.01 1.30
N ILE A 158 -0.09 15.47 1.87
CA ILE A 158 -1.45 15.97 1.66
C ILE A 158 -2.11 16.47 2.96
N CYS A 159 -1.78 15.88 4.11
CA CYS A 159 -2.46 16.16 5.36
C CYS A 159 -2.37 17.64 5.77
N ASN A 160 -3.31 18.06 6.61
CA ASN A 160 -3.29 19.40 7.18
C ASN A 160 -2.02 19.69 7.97
N SER A 161 -1.69 20.99 8.08
CA SER A 161 -0.54 21.44 8.86
C SER A 161 -0.58 21.01 10.33
N THR A 162 -1.78 20.82 10.89
CA THR A 162 -2.04 20.35 12.27
C THR A 162 -1.54 18.94 12.55
N ARG A 163 -1.27 18.13 11.50
CA ARG A 163 -0.80 16.74 11.61
C ARG A 163 0.61 16.51 11.08
N LYS A 164 1.27 17.55 10.57
CA LYS A 164 2.63 17.46 10.01
C LYS A 164 3.66 16.94 11.01
N GLU A 165 3.57 17.32 12.28
CA GLU A 165 4.50 16.86 13.31
C GLU A 165 4.36 15.35 13.57
N GLN A 166 3.13 14.87 13.78
CA GLN A 166 2.85 13.45 13.96
C GLN A 166 3.31 12.63 12.76
N MET A 167 2.99 13.10 11.55
CA MET A 167 3.44 12.44 10.32
C MET A 167 4.96 12.45 10.15
N THR A 168 5.64 13.53 10.54
CA THR A 168 7.11 13.59 10.56
C THR A 168 7.67 12.51 11.49
N ASN A 169 7.07 12.32 12.67
CA ASN A 169 7.46 11.27 13.60
C ASN A 169 7.25 9.87 12.99
N SER A 170 6.13 9.62 12.29
CA SER A 170 5.89 8.35 11.59
C SER A 170 6.91 8.10 10.48
N VAL A 171 7.28 9.12 9.69
CA VAL A 171 8.34 9.00 8.65
C VAL A 171 9.69 8.65 9.29
N LEU A 172 10.06 9.36 10.37
CA LEU A 172 11.30 9.11 11.09
C LEU A 172 11.34 7.71 11.70
N LYS A 173 10.20 7.20 12.17
CA LYS A 173 10.08 5.84 12.69
C LYS A 173 10.31 4.80 11.59
N CYS A 174 9.68 4.95 10.41
CA CYS A 174 9.92 4.07 9.27
C CYS A 174 11.41 4.03 8.89
N ARG A 175 12.04 5.22 8.77
CA ARG A 175 13.48 5.32 8.47
C ARG A 175 14.35 4.59 9.51
N LYS A 176 14.09 4.79 10.80
CA LYS A 176 14.85 4.11 11.87
C LYS A 176 14.73 2.58 11.82
N ILE A 177 13.54 2.07 11.50
CA ILE A 177 13.32 0.63 11.34
C ILE A 177 14.12 0.12 10.14
N GLY A 178 14.07 0.81 9.00
CA GLY A 178 14.84 0.46 7.80
C GLY A 178 16.35 0.45 8.06
N GLU A 179 16.89 1.50 8.69
CA GLU A 179 18.31 1.58 9.08
C GLU A 179 18.72 0.39 9.98
N LYS A 180 17.90 0.08 11.00
CA LYS A 180 18.12 -1.07 11.89
C LYS A 180 18.13 -2.39 11.12
N TRP A 181 17.22 -2.58 10.15
CA TRP A 181 17.18 -3.78 9.33
C TRP A 181 18.40 -3.89 8.41
N ILE A 182 18.80 -2.80 7.76
CA ILE A 182 20.00 -2.76 6.93
C ILE A 182 21.23 -3.15 7.75
N GLU A 183 21.39 -2.62 8.96
CA GLU A 183 22.48 -3.00 9.86
C GLU A 183 22.45 -4.48 10.24
N LEU A 184 21.28 -5.03 10.59
CA LEU A 184 21.11 -6.43 10.96
C LEU A 184 21.43 -7.35 9.79
N ILE A 185 20.88 -7.08 8.60
CA ILE A 185 21.11 -7.88 7.40
C ILE A 185 22.59 -7.82 7.01
N SER A 186 23.22 -6.65 7.08
CA SER A 186 24.65 -6.48 6.80
C SER A 186 25.53 -7.32 7.73
N LYS A 187 25.23 -7.35 9.04
CA LYS A 187 25.93 -8.20 10.02
C LYS A 187 25.72 -9.68 9.72
N THR A 188 24.51 -10.09 9.33
CA THR A 188 24.21 -11.47 8.93
C THR A 188 25.02 -11.88 7.70
N ILE A 189 25.14 -11.02 6.70
CA ILE A 189 25.96 -11.27 5.51
C ILE A 189 27.44 -11.46 5.90
N GLN A 190 27.99 -10.59 6.76
CA GLN A 190 29.39 -10.65 7.19
C GLN A 190 29.72 -11.93 7.95
N ASN A 191 28.77 -12.46 8.72
CA ASN A 191 28.95 -13.68 9.53
C ASN A 191 28.64 -14.97 8.76
N SER A 192 28.12 -14.87 7.53
CA SER A 192 27.73 -16.03 6.72
C SER A 192 28.94 -16.68 6.05
N SER A 193 28.94 -18.01 5.95
CA SER A 193 30.00 -18.78 5.31
C SER A 193 29.95 -18.65 3.78
N SER A 194 31.08 -18.82 3.10
CA SER A 194 31.15 -18.72 1.62
C SER A 194 30.34 -19.78 0.86
N SER A 195 29.88 -20.84 1.54
CA SER A 195 28.97 -21.85 0.96
C SER A 195 27.50 -21.39 0.84
N ASP A 196 27.13 -20.23 1.38
CA ASP A 196 25.75 -19.71 1.37
C ASP A 196 25.53 -18.57 0.33
N SER A 197 26.18 -18.65 -0.84
CA SER A 197 26.17 -17.58 -1.86
C SER A 197 24.76 -17.12 -2.25
N ASP A 198 23.82 -18.05 -2.47
CA ASP A 198 22.45 -17.71 -2.89
C ASP A 198 21.68 -16.96 -1.80
N LYS A 199 21.85 -17.36 -0.53
CA LYS A 199 21.23 -16.66 0.61
C LYS A 199 21.81 -15.27 0.78
N ILE A 200 23.12 -15.10 0.61
CA ILE A 200 23.78 -13.80 0.68
C ILE A 200 23.25 -12.86 -0.42
N ASN A 201 23.04 -13.37 -1.63
CA ASN A 201 22.47 -12.56 -2.72
C ASN A 201 21.03 -12.14 -2.41
N ALA A 202 20.17 -13.05 -1.93
CA ALA A 202 18.81 -12.70 -1.51
C ALA A 202 18.81 -11.62 -0.41
N LEU A 203 19.71 -11.70 0.58
CA LEU A 203 19.85 -10.68 1.61
C LEU A 203 20.32 -9.32 1.07
N ARG A 204 21.15 -9.30 0.01
CA ARG A 204 21.56 -8.06 -0.66
C ARG A 204 20.39 -7.42 -1.39
N ASP A 205 19.56 -8.22 -2.06
CA ASP A 205 18.38 -7.72 -2.76
C ASP A 205 17.40 -7.05 -1.77
N LYS A 206 17.24 -7.61 -0.56
CA LYS A 206 16.45 -6.99 0.52
C LYS A 206 16.98 -5.62 0.93
N ILE A 207 18.30 -5.46 1.06
CA ILE A 207 18.90 -4.16 1.40
C ILE A 207 18.62 -3.10 0.33
N VAL A 208 18.52 -3.50 -0.94
CA VAL A 208 18.21 -2.55 -2.04
C VAL A 208 16.76 -2.09 -2.00
N ILE A 209 15.84 -2.92 -1.48
CA ILE A 209 14.41 -2.62 -1.38
C ILE A 209 14.10 -1.70 -0.18
N ILE A 210 14.81 -1.87 0.94
CA ILE A 210 14.63 -1.12 2.20
C ILE A 210 15.22 0.29 2.10
#